data_AF-A0A975HE54-F1
#
_entry.id   AF-A0A975HE54-F1
#
_cell.length_a   1.000
_cell.length_b   1.000
_cell.length_c   1.000
_cell.angle_alpha   90.00
_cell.angle_beta   90.00
_cell.angle_gamma   90.00
#
_symmetry.space_group_name_H-M   'P 1'
#
loop_
_entity.id
_entity.type
_entity.pdbx_description
1 polymer ?
#
loop_
_entity_poly.entity_id
_entity_poly.type
_entity_poly.pdbx_seq_one_letter_code
_entity_poly.pdbx_strand_id
1 'polypeptide(L)'
;MTIPPNTTIFGPYADPRDVANWRISATGLLEADEWIDTIELVLGAEAVAAGLVIMEDAGREPVVVDDGRAVQIWLSVVEEMQLDPMFDGAGVLLPIEITIETNSIPARTWQRTIAVRVAQQ
;
A
#
# COMPACT_ATOMS: atom_id res chain seq x y z
N MET A 1 3.43 -5.58 -14.43
CA MET A 1 4.62 -4.86 -13.94
C MET A 1 5.32 -5.81 -13.00
N THR A 2 6.56 -6.17 -13.27
CA THR A 2 7.35 -7.05 -12.40
C THR A 2 7.79 -6.29 -11.15
N ILE A 3 7.64 -6.87 -9.97
CA ILE A 3 8.10 -6.26 -8.71
C ILE A 3 9.60 -5.94 -8.79
N PRO A 4 10.03 -4.67 -8.64
CA PRO A 4 11.44 -4.33 -8.62
C PRO A 4 12.22 -5.10 -7.54
N PRO A 5 13.49 -5.50 -7.80
CA PRO A 5 14.27 -6.30 -6.86
C PRO A 5 14.59 -5.60 -5.53
N ASN A 6 14.41 -4.29 -5.42
CA ASN A 6 14.59 -3.49 -4.20
C ASN A 6 13.27 -3.05 -3.57
N THR A 7 12.14 -3.64 -3.96
CA THR A 7 10.84 -3.30 -3.40
C THR A 7 10.82 -3.61 -1.91
N THR A 8 10.46 -2.59 -1.14
CA THR A 8 10.25 -2.75 0.29
C THR A 8 9.00 -3.60 0.50
N ILE A 9 9.18 -4.78 1.09
CA ILE A 9 8.06 -5.58 1.59
C ILE A 9 7.56 -4.87 2.84
N PHE A 10 6.33 -4.38 2.75
CA PHE A 10 5.71 -3.63 3.81
C PHE A 10 4.97 -4.60 4.75
N GLY A 11 4.94 -4.27 6.05
CA GLY A 11 4.08 -4.89 7.07
C GLY A 11 4.26 -6.38 7.37
N PRO A 12 3.49 -6.90 8.35
CA PRO A 12 3.35 -8.35 8.60
C PRO A 12 2.53 -9.01 7.49
N TYR A 13 2.46 -10.35 7.50
CA TYR A 13 1.56 -11.10 6.62
C TYR A 13 0.12 -10.61 6.78
N ALA A 14 -0.54 -10.25 5.68
CA ALA A 14 -1.99 -10.07 5.65
C ALA A 14 -2.65 -11.41 5.31
N ASP A 15 -3.59 -11.85 6.14
CA ASP A 15 -4.51 -12.89 5.72
C ASP A 15 -5.43 -12.32 4.62
N PRO A 16 -5.72 -13.04 3.52
CA PRO A 16 -6.65 -12.58 2.49
C PRO A 16 -8.02 -12.14 3.02
N ARG A 17 -8.46 -12.71 4.14
CA ARG A 17 -9.76 -12.44 4.77
C ARG A 17 -9.72 -11.29 5.77
N ASP A 18 -8.53 -10.88 6.19
CA ASP A 18 -8.37 -9.81 7.16
C ASP A 18 -8.48 -8.45 6.47
N VAL A 19 -9.27 -7.57 7.09
CA VAL A 19 -9.28 -6.14 6.76
C VAL A 19 -8.35 -5.46 7.75
N ALA A 20 -7.11 -5.22 7.33
CA ALA A 20 -6.09 -4.61 8.15
C ALA A 20 -5.77 -3.19 7.69
N ASN A 21 -5.40 -2.33 8.64
CA ASN A 21 -4.87 -1.01 8.36
C ASN A 21 -3.34 -1.07 8.22
N TRP A 22 -2.85 -0.36 7.22
CA TRP A 22 -1.45 -0.34 6.84
C TRP A 22 -0.96 1.10 6.90
N ARG A 23 0.18 1.33 7.54
CA ARG A 23 0.72 2.68 7.74
C ARG A 23 2.09 2.82 7.11
N ILE A 24 2.15 3.57 6.03
CA ILE A 24 3.35 3.81 5.23
C ILE A 24 4.00 5.11 5.71
N SER A 25 5.14 5.02 6.38
CA SER A 25 5.88 6.21 6.82
C SER A 25 6.64 6.84 5.66
N ALA A 26 6.44 8.15 5.46
CA ALA A 26 7.22 8.98 4.54
C ALA A 26 8.25 9.85 5.27
N THR A 27 8.43 9.66 6.59
CA THR A 27 9.29 10.51 7.42
C THR A 27 10.73 10.57 6.93
N GLY A 28 11.27 9.47 6.39
CA GLY A 28 12.64 9.43 5.85
C GLY A 28 12.80 10.10 4.49
N LEU A 29 11.70 10.51 3.87
CA LEU A 29 11.69 11.19 2.59
C LEU A 29 11.51 12.71 2.79
N LEU A 30 10.65 13.12 3.73
CA LEU A 30 10.28 14.51 4.04
C LEU A 30 11.38 15.30 4.75
N GLU A 31 11.56 16.57 4.38
CA GLU A 31 12.35 17.53 5.13
C GLU A 31 11.65 18.02 6.42
N ALA A 32 12.40 18.73 7.28
CA ALA A 32 11.80 19.41 8.41
C ALA A 32 10.78 20.44 7.89
N ASP A 33 9.55 20.36 8.39
CA ASP A 33 8.37 21.17 7.99
C ASP A 33 7.74 20.82 6.62
N GLU A 34 8.16 19.72 5.99
CA GLU A 34 7.50 19.16 4.80
C GLU A 34 6.42 18.15 5.21
N TRP A 35 5.29 18.19 4.50
CA TRP A 35 4.19 17.24 4.64
C TRP A 35 3.68 16.75 3.28
N ILE A 36 3.04 15.59 3.31
CA ILE A 36 2.33 15.02 2.17
C ILE A 36 1.09 15.88 1.88
N ASP A 37 1.05 16.47 0.70
CA ASP A 37 -0.09 17.26 0.22
C ASP A 37 -1.10 16.38 -0.51
N THR A 38 -0.61 15.54 -1.44
CA THR A 38 -1.46 14.59 -2.17
C THR A 38 -0.84 13.19 -2.22
N ILE A 39 -1.73 12.19 -2.28
CA ILE A 39 -1.37 10.78 -2.43
C ILE A 39 -2.14 10.19 -3.61
N GLU A 40 -1.44 9.37 -4.38
CA GLU A 40 -2.04 8.52 -5.40
C GLU A 40 -1.56 7.08 -5.16
N LEU A 41 -2.51 6.14 -5.20
CA LEU A 41 -2.26 4.73 -4.97
C LEU A 41 -2.74 3.95 -6.17
N VAL A 42 -1.84 3.18 -6.78
CA VAL A 42 -2.14 2.36 -7.95
C VAL A 42 -1.76 0.93 -7.66
N LEU A 43 -2.73 0.03 -7.77
CA LEU A 43 -2.46 -1.41 -7.67
C LEU A 43 -1.70 -1.89 -8.90
N GLY A 44 -0.62 -2.64 -8.69
CA GLY A 44 0.07 -3.30 -9.79
C GLY A 44 -0.79 -4.39 -10.41
N ALA A 45 -0.53 -4.75 -11.67
CA ALA A 45 -1.33 -5.72 -12.41
C ALA A 45 -1.46 -7.08 -11.70
N GLU A 46 -0.41 -7.52 -10.99
CA GLU A 46 -0.40 -8.76 -10.21
C GLU A 46 -1.32 -8.65 -8.97
N ALA A 47 -1.34 -7.47 -8.32
CA ALA A 47 -2.23 -7.18 -7.20
C ALA A 47 -3.71 -7.19 -7.63
N VAL A 48 -4.00 -6.56 -8.79
CA VAL A 48 -5.35 -6.58 -9.37
C VAL A 48 -5.75 -8.00 -9.77
N ALA A 49 -4.84 -8.77 -10.38
CA ALA A 49 -5.11 -10.15 -10.78
C ALA A 49 -5.33 -11.08 -9.57
N ALA A 50 -4.67 -10.82 -8.44
CA ALA A 50 -4.87 -11.52 -7.18
C ALA A 50 -6.13 -11.05 -6.42
N GLY A 51 -6.84 -10.04 -6.93
CA GLY A 51 -8.06 -9.51 -6.31
C GLY A 51 -7.81 -8.61 -5.11
N LEU A 52 -6.62 -8.02 -4.96
CA LEU A 52 -6.37 -6.99 -3.95
C LEU A 52 -7.18 -5.74 -4.29
N VAL A 53 -7.77 -5.14 -3.27
CA VAL A 53 -8.50 -3.87 -3.34
C VAL A 53 -8.03 -2.94 -2.25
N ILE A 54 -7.85 -1.68 -2.61
CA ILE A 54 -7.69 -0.57 -1.67
C ILE A 54 -9.09 -0.14 -1.30
N MET A 55 -9.40 -0.13 -0.01
CA MET A 55 -10.73 0.25 0.43
C MET A 55 -10.93 1.76 0.33
N GLU A 56 -12.11 2.17 -0.15
CA GLU A 56 -12.51 3.57 -0.28
C GLU A 56 -13.82 3.87 0.47
N ASP A 57 -14.33 2.89 1.23
CA ASP A 57 -15.53 3.06 2.06
C ASP A 57 -15.29 4.02 3.22
N ALA A 58 -16.32 4.73 3.66
CA ALA A 58 -16.24 5.70 4.75
C ALA A 58 -15.65 5.09 6.04
N GLY A 59 -14.60 5.71 6.56
CA GLY A 59 -13.79 5.23 7.69
C GLY A 59 -12.64 4.31 7.32
N ARG A 60 -12.49 3.96 6.04
CA ARG A 60 -11.41 3.10 5.50
C ARG A 60 -10.75 3.67 4.25
N GLU A 61 -11.12 4.87 3.85
CA GLU A 61 -10.46 5.58 2.76
C GLU A 61 -8.96 5.82 3.06
N PRO A 62 -8.10 5.89 2.02
CA PRO A 62 -6.71 6.28 2.19
C PRO A 62 -6.62 7.69 2.78
N VAL A 63 -5.87 7.83 3.87
CA VAL A 63 -5.72 9.12 4.57
C VAL A 63 -4.27 9.39 4.93
N VAL A 64 -3.89 10.65 4.90
CA VAL A 64 -2.61 11.10 5.44
C VAL A 64 -2.75 11.25 6.96
N VAL A 65 -1.80 10.69 7.71
CA VAL A 65 -1.75 10.69 9.18
C VAL A 65 -0.38 11.20 9.66
N ASP A 66 -0.19 11.28 10.99
CA ASP A 66 1.05 11.74 11.63
C ASP A 66 1.49 13.14 11.20
N ASP A 67 0.57 14.10 11.31
CA ASP A 67 0.85 15.49 10.93
C ASP A 67 1.38 15.61 9.50
N GLY A 68 0.91 14.75 8.59
CA GLY A 68 1.31 14.78 7.20
C GLY A 68 2.49 13.88 6.82
N ARG A 69 2.93 12.98 7.71
CA ARG A 69 4.19 12.21 7.53
C ARG A 69 4.02 10.73 7.26
N ALA A 70 2.80 10.23 7.28
CA ALA A 70 2.51 8.86 6.91
C ALA A 70 1.19 8.76 6.15
N VAL A 71 1.03 7.67 5.42
CA VAL A 71 -0.21 7.34 4.72
C VAL A 71 -0.79 6.10 5.37
N GLN A 72 -2.04 6.19 5.81
CA GLN A 72 -2.81 5.04 6.25
C GLN A 72 -3.71 4.56 5.12
N ILE A 73 -3.62 3.28 4.79
CA ILE A 73 -4.45 2.62 3.78
C ILE A 73 -5.10 1.38 4.39
N TRP A 74 -6.23 0.98 3.84
CA TRP A 74 -6.90 -0.27 4.17
C TRP A 74 -6.94 -1.15 2.94
N LEU A 75 -6.58 -2.42 3.14
CA LEU A 75 -6.48 -3.40 2.07
C LEU A 75 -7.40 -4.58 2.38
N SER A 76 -7.96 -5.16 1.33
CA SER A 76 -8.75 -6.39 1.39
C SER A 76 -8.51 -7.19 0.11
N VAL A 77 -8.74 -8.50 0.15
CA VAL A 77 -8.87 -9.32 -1.06
C VAL A 77 -10.36 -9.54 -1.33
N VAL A 78 -10.77 -9.48 -2.60
CA VAL A 78 -12.16 -9.78 -3.02
C VAL A 78 -12.55 -11.20 -2.60
N GLU A 79 -13.79 -11.38 -2.16
CA GLU A 79 -14.28 -12.63 -1.54
C GLU A 79 -14.00 -13.87 -2.41
N GLU A 80 -14.14 -13.74 -3.73
CA GLU A 80 -13.91 -14.84 -4.69
C GLU A 80 -12.46 -15.34 -4.72
N MET A 81 -11.50 -14.46 -4.38
CA MET A 81 -10.07 -14.76 -4.40
C MET A 81 -9.53 -15.15 -3.02
N GLN A 82 -10.28 -14.92 -1.93
CA GLN A 82 -9.81 -15.18 -0.56
C GLN A 82 -9.45 -16.64 -0.25
N LEU A 83 -9.93 -17.59 -1.07
CA LEU A 83 -9.65 -19.01 -0.96
C LEU A 83 -8.77 -19.54 -2.10
N ASP A 84 -8.16 -18.63 -2.87
CA ASP A 84 -7.30 -19.02 -3.98
C ASP A 84 -6.00 -19.67 -3.45
N PRO A 85 -5.61 -20.86 -3.97
CA PRO A 85 -4.37 -21.53 -3.58
C PRO A 85 -3.10 -20.70 -3.75
N MET A 86 -3.12 -19.59 -4.51
CA MET A 86 -1.99 -18.66 -4.59
C MET A 86 -1.60 -18.05 -3.24
N PHE A 87 -2.53 -18.01 -2.28
CA PHE A 87 -2.29 -17.50 -0.94
C PHE A 87 -1.79 -18.56 0.05
N ASP A 88 -1.75 -19.83 -0.34
CA ASP A 88 -1.30 -20.93 0.51
C ASP A 88 0.21 -20.85 0.82
N GLY A 89 0.58 -21.35 2.01
CA GLY A 89 1.97 -21.54 2.42
C GLY A 89 2.75 -20.24 2.57
N ALA A 90 3.59 -19.91 1.58
CA ALA A 90 4.39 -18.69 1.62
C ALA A 90 3.60 -17.45 1.18
N GLY A 91 2.42 -17.63 0.58
CA GLY A 91 1.62 -16.55 -0.01
C GLY A 91 2.30 -15.85 -1.18
N VAL A 92 1.75 -14.70 -1.55
CA VAL A 92 2.18 -13.91 -2.71
C VAL A 92 2.50 -12.46 -2.30
N LEU A 93 3.47 -11.86 -3.00
CA LEU A 93 3.78 -10.44 -2.88
C LEU A 93 2.99 -9.67 -3.93
N LEU A 94 2.18 -8.71 -3.48
CA LEU A 94 1.32 -7.91 -4.33
C LEU A 94 1.83 -6.46 -4.35
N PRO A 95 2.24 -5.95 -5.52
CA PRO A 95 2.79 -4.60 -5.62
C PRO A 95 1.69 -3.54 -5.58
N ILE A 96 1.95 -2.49 -4.81
CA ILE A 96 1.19 -1.24 -4.79
C ILE A 96 2.18 -0.12 -5.09
N GLU A 97 1.85 0.71 -6.07
CA GLU A 97 2.59 1.92 -6.34
C GLU A 97 1.97 3.07 -5.57
N ILE A 98 2.82 3.80 -4.85
CA ILE A 98 2.45 5.00 -4.12
C ILE A 98 3.19 6.18 -4.72
N THR A 99 2.44 7.20 -5.12
CA THR A 99 2.96 8.51 -5.50
C THR A 99 2.59 9.49 -4.40
N ILE A 100 3.61 10.18 -3.88
CA ILE A 100 3.49 11.20 -2.84
C ILE A 100 3.90 12.52 -3.46
N GLU A 101 3.03 13.52 -3.39
CA GLU A 101 3.38 14.91 -3.65
C GLU A 101 3.43 15.68 -2.34
N THR A 102 4.45 16.51 -2.17
CA THR A 102 4.67 17.28 -0.96
C THR A 102 4.32 18.75 -1.15
N ASN A 103 4.10 19.43 -0.05
CA ASN A 103 3.81 20.87 0.00
C ASN A 103 5.03 21.77 -0.26
N SER A 104 6.19 21.23 -0.60
CA SER A 104 7.41 22.02 -0.80
C SER A 104 7.25 22.99 -1.98
N ILE A 105 8.10 24.02 -2.05
CA ILE A 105 8.12 24.95 -3.19
C ILE A 105 9.54 24.96 -3.79
N PRO A 106 9.77 24.34 -4.97
CA PRO A 106 8.79 23.62 -5.79
C PRO A 106 8.34 22.30 -5.14
N ALA A 107 7.14 21.82 -5.48
CA ALA A 107 6.60 20.56 -4.98
C ALA A 107 7.50 19.40 -5.37
N ARG A 108 7.72 18.46 -4.45
CA ARG A 108 8.48 17.24 -4.71
C ARG A 108 7.53 16.09 -4.88
N THR A 109 7.79 15.29 -5.91
CA THR A 109 7.03 14.07 -6.20
C THR A 109 7.93 12.86 -6.00
N TRP A 110 7.47 11.89 -5.21
CA TRP A 110 8.13 10.59 -5.07
C TRP A 110 7.20 9.47 -5.44
N GLN A 111 7.67 8.61 -6.32
CA GLN A 111 7.01 7.37 -6.68
C GLN A 111 7.80 6.21 -6.09
N ARG A 112 7.12 5.30 -5.41
CA ARG A 112 7.70 4.10 -4.83
C ARG A 112 6.77 2.92 -5.05
N THR A 113 7.34 1.77 -5.35
CA THR A 113 6.62 0.51 -5.32
C THR A 113 6.83 -0.13 -3.96
N ILE A 114 5.75 -0.39 -3.24
CA ILE A 114 5.72 -1.24 -2.05
C ILE A 114 5.12 -2.58 -2.43
N ALA A 115 5.47 -3.65 -1.70
CA ALA A 115 4.81 -4.94 -1.85
C ALA A 115 4.17 -5.36 -0.54
N VAL A 116 2.94 -5.86 -0.62
CA VAL A 116 2.20 -6.42 0.50
C VAL A 116 2.25 -7.93 0.38
N ARG A 117 2.63 -8.61 1.45
CA ARG A 117 2.61 -10.07 1.48
C ARG A 117 1.26 -10.56 1.98
N VAL A 118 0.53 -11.22 1.10
CA VAL A 118 -0.76 -11.83 1.42
C VAL A 118 -0.57 -13.34 1.50
N ALA A 119 -0.85 -13.94 2.65
CA ALA A 119 -0.71 -15.37 2.88
C ALA A 119 -1.82 -15.84 3.84
N GLN A 120 -2.48 -16.94 3.50
CA GLN A 120 -3.51 -17.55 4.34
C GLN A 120 -2.85 -18.25 5.53
N GLN A 121 -3.36 -18.01 6.75
CA GLN A 121 -2.91 -18.70 7.97
C GLN A 121 -3.97 -19.63 8.57
#